data_AF-A0A946YWZ5-F1
#
_entry.id   AF-A0A946YWZ5-F1
#
_cell.length_a   1.000
_cell.length_b   1.000
_cell.length_c   1.000
_cell.angle_alpha   90.00
_cell.angle_beta   90.00
_cell.angle_gamma   90.00
#
_symmetry.space_group_name_H-M   'P 1'
#
loop_
_entity.id
_entity.type
_entity.pdbx_description
1 polymer ?
#
loop_
_entity_poly.entity_id
_entity_poly.type
_entity_poly.pdbx_seq_one_letter_code
_entity_poly.pdbx_strand_id
1 'polypeptide(L)'
;MTNNTPQLITYVDRLATDLSGLNDRLTNELAGAFGGVHLLPFFDPIDGADAGFDPADHTMVDPRLGTWEGVAEIGAQFVVMADLIVNHVSSDSPQFRDWQERGAESPFAGMFLTRDRVFGDDASEADLDLIYRPRPGQPFTPYDIAGEERLVWTTFTNDQIDLDMEHPAAWSYLMMVLDRFAAAGVNLVRLDAVGYAIKKPGSSSFMIPETFDFIDRIGEESRQRGMDVLVEIHSHHRYQIEIAERVDRVYDFALPPLVLHALHSGDAGPLQEWLRIAPRNCVTVLDTHDGIGIVDVAPEGDAPGLLSATEVDALVEGIHDATEGRSREATGAAASNLDLYQINSTFFEALGSDDTAHFLARLIQV
;
A
#
# COMPACT_ATOMS: atom_id res chain seq x y z
N MET A 1 -13.41 -17.96 -9.83
CA MET A 1 -13.11 -17.53 -11.22
C MET A 1 -12.96 -16.03 -11.17
N THR A 2 -11.73 -15.51 -10.99
CA THR A 2 -11.47 -14.08 -11.16
C THR A 2 -11.65 -13.80 -12.65
N ASN A 3 -12.79 -13.21 -13.02
CA ASN A 3 -13.01 -12.76 -14.39
C ASN A 3 -11.91 -11.75 -14.73
N ASN A 4 -11.28 -11.92 -15.90
CA ASN A 4 -10.25 -11.02 -16.44
C ASN A 4 -10.91 -9.72 -16.96
N THR A 5 -11.61 -9.03 -16.07
CA THR A 5 -12.36 -7.80 -16.33
C THR A 5 -11.69 -6.62 -15.64
N PRO A 6 -11.75 -5.41 -16.22
CA PRO A 6 -11.27 -4.21 -15.56
C PRO A 6 -11.88 -4.03 -14.18
N GLN A 7 -11.09 -3.49 -13.25
CA GLN A 7 -11.52 -3.15 -11.90
C GLN A 7 -11.31 -1.66 -11.66
N LEU A 8 -12.19 -1.07 -10.85
CA LEU A 8 -12.08 0.33 -10.43
C LEU A 8 -11.34 0.40 -9.09
N ILE A 9 -10.35 1.28 -8.94
CA ILE A 9 -9.78 1.65 -7.63
C ILE A 9 -10.41 2.97 -7.22
N THR A 10 -11.01 3.06 -6.03
CA THR A 10 -11.66 4.31 -5.62
C THR A 10 -11.81 4.47 -4.11
N TYR A 11 -11.73 5.72 -3.65
CA TYR A 11 -12.27 6.14 -2.36
C TYR A 11 -13.78 6.32 -2.49
N VAL A 12 -14.54 5.74 -1.57
CA VAL A 12 -16.01 5.74 -1.64
C VAL A 12 -16.57 7.16 -1.65
N ASP A 13 -16.06 8.05 -0.78
CA ASP A 13 -16.50 9.44 -0.59
C ASP A 13 -16.04 10.41 -1.69
N ARG A 14 -15.05 10.03 -2.49
CA ARG A 14 -14.53 10.88 -3.59
C ARG A 14 -15.25 10.62 -4.91
N LEU A 15 -15.76 9.41 -5.12
CA LEU A 15 -16.56 9.06 -6.29
C LEU A 15 -18.06 9.10 -6.01
N ALA A 16 -18.48 8.78 -4.78
CA ALA A 16 -19.85 8.80 -4.32
C ALA A 16 -19.95 9.47 -2.93
N THR A 17 -21.11 9.45 -2.30
CA THR A 17 -21.27 9.95 -0.91
C THR A 17 -21.05 8.85 0.12
N ASP A 18 -21.50 7.64 -0.19
CA ASP A 18 -21.48 6.47 0.69
C ASP A 18 -21.48 5.18 -0.16
N LEU A 19 -21.44 4.01 0.50
CA LEU A 19 -21.42 2.71 -0.18
C LEU A 19 -22.68 2.47 -1.04
N SER A 20 -23.83 3.01 -0.64
CA SER A 20 -25.07 2.89 -1.43
C SER A 20 -24.97 3.69 -2.73
N GLY A 21 -24.44 4.91 -2.66
CA GLY A 21 -24.21 5.76 -3.82
C GLY A 21 -23.15 5.17 -4.75
N LEU A 22 -22.11 4.53 -4.21
CA LEU A 22 -21.11 3.84 -5.02
C LEU A 22 -21.73 2.64 -5.76
N ASN A 23 -22.55 1.83 -5.07
CA ASN A 23 -23.26 0.73 -5.68
C ASN A 23 -24.20 1.20 -6.81
N ASP A 24 -24.93 2.31 -6.61
CA ASP A 24 -25.78 2.91 -7.65
C ASP A 24 -24.97 3.33 -8.88
N ARG A 25 -23.81 4.00 -8.69
CA ARG A 25 -22.93 4.38 -9.79
C ARG A 25 -22.38 3.17 -10.55
N LEU A 26 -21.92 2.14 -9.83
CA LEU A 26 -21.39 0.91 -10.45
C LEU A 26 -22.46 0.17 -11.26
N THR A 27 -23.69 0.11 -10.77
CA THR A 27 -24.80 -0.61 -11.41
C THR A 27 -25.51 0.16 -12.50
N ASN A 28 -25.41 1.50 -12.50
CA ASN A 28 -26.08 2.37 -13.47
C ASN A 28 -25.08 3.14 -14.35
N GLU A 29 -24.46 4.20 -13.82
CA GLU A 29 -23.62 5.12 -14.61
C GLU A 29 -22.40 4.41 -15.26
N LEU A 30 -21.83 3.44 -14.56
CA LEU A 30 -20.65 2.67 -14.97
C LEU A 30 -20.99 1.22 -15.36
N ALA A 31 -22.26 0.94 -15.63
CA ALA A 31 -22.74 -0.40 -15.92
C ALA A 31 -21.95 -1.07 -17.06
N GLY A 32 -21.34 -2.22 -16.76
CA GLY A 32 -20.56 -3.01 -17.71
C GLY A 32 -19.13 -2.51 -17.96
N ALA A 33 -18.70 -1.40 -17.35
CA ALA A 33 -17.32 -0.91 -17.45
C ALA A 33 -16.36 -1.71 -16.56
N PHE A 34 -16.80 -2.09 -15.36
CA PHE A 34 -15.98 -2.77 -14.35
C PHE A 34 -16.64 -4.07 -13.88
N GLY A 35 -15.84 -5.13 -13.71
CA GLY A 35 -16.27 -6.37 -13.08
C GLY A 35 -15.92 -6.47 -11.60
N GLY A 36 -15.18 -5.48 -11.08
CA GLY A 36 -14.77 -5.40 -9.68
C GLY A 36 -14.42 -3.99 -9.25
N VAL A 37 -14.28 -3.81 -7.95
CA VAL A 37 -13.88 -2.56 -7.31
C VAL A 37 -12.91 -2.86 -6.16
N HIS A 38 -11.78 -2.16 -6.14
CA HIS A 38 -10.95 -1.98 -4.96
C HIS A 38 -11.47 -0.76 -4.21
N LEU A 39 -12.10 -1.04 -3.07
CA LEU A 39 -12.48 -0.04 -2.10
C LEU A 39 -11.23 0.32 -1.31
N LEU A 40 -10.68 1.52 -1.55
CA LEU A 40 -9.64 2.07 -0.68
C LEU A 40 -10.17 2.18 0.76
N PRO A 41 -9.29 2.27 1.78
CA PRO A 41 -9.67 2.07 3.17
C PRO A 41 -10.93 2.86 3.55
N PHE A 42 -11.96 2.12 3.94
CA PHE A 42 -13.29 2.62 4.28
C PHE A 42 -13.60 2.43 5.77
N PHE A 43 -12.56 2.18 6.56
CA PHE A 43 -12.64 1.89 7.99
C PHE A 43 -12.73 3.18 8.82
N ASP A 44 -13.13 3.07 10.09
CA ASP A 44 -13.23 4.23 10.97
C ASP A 44 -11.85 4.70 11.50
N PRO A 45 -11.45 5.97 11.29
CA PRO A 45 -12.04 6.99 10.39
C PRO A 45 -11.43 6.98 8.98
N ILE A 46 -12.21 7.36 7.95
CA ILE A 46 -11.71 7.47 6.56
C ILE A 46 -10.81 8.70 6.30
N ASP A 47 -10.80 9.66 7.20
CA ASP A 47 -10.09 10.94 7.07
C ASP A 47 -9.11 11.16 8.24
N GLY A 48 -8.51 10.07 8.70
CA GLY A 48 -7.38 10.07 9.63
C GLY A 48 -6.13 10.75 9.05
N ALA A 49 -4.99 10.48 9.68
CA ALA A 49 -3.70 11.02 9.29
C ALA A 49 -3.30 10.65 7.86
N ASP A 50 -3.81 9.51 7.34
CA ASP A 50 -3.41 8.95 6.06
C ASP A 50 -4.62 8.44 5.25
N ALA A 51 -5.69 9.24 5.21
CA ALA A 51 -6.87 8.98 4.37
C ALA A 51 -7.47 7.55 4.52
N GLY A 52 -7.47 7.03 5.75
CA GLY A 52 -8.02 5.72 6.10
C GLY A 52 -6.98 4.60 6.23
N PHE A 53 -5.72 4.83 5.86
CA PHE A 53 -4.61 3.89 6.08
C PHE A 53 -4.15 3.85 7.55
N ASP A 54 -4.70 4.69 8.42
CA ASP A 54 -4.50 4.70 9.86
C ASP A 54 -5.78 4.36 10.64
N PRO A 55 -6.38 3.17 10.45
CA PRO A 55 -7.66 2.84 11.05
C PRO A 55 -7.55 2.71 12.57
N ALA A 56 -8.49 3.33 13.28
CA ALA A 56 -8.68 3.09 14.71
C ALA A 56 -9.35 1.72 14.95
N ASP A 57 -10.27 1.32 14.07
CA ASP A 57 -10.89 -0.02 14.06
C ASP A 57 -11.15 -0.53 12.64
N HIS A 58 -10.26 -1.40 12.14
CA HIS A 58 -10.43 -2.12 10.88
C HIS A 58 -11.72 -2.96 10.77
N THR A 59 -12.35 -3.30 11.89
CA THR A 59 -13.56 -4.13 11.90
C THR A 59 -14.84 -3.31 11.77
N MET A 60 -14.73 -1.98 11.71
CA MET A 60 -15.83 -1.05 11.57
C MET A 60 -15.70 -0.25 10.27
N VAL A 61 -16.75 -0.27 9.45
CA VAL A 61 -16.91 0.70 8.35
C VAL A 61 -17.16 2.07 8.96
N ASP A 62 -16.52 3.11 8.43
CA ASP A 62 -16.76 4.47 8.88
C ASP A 62 -18.27 4.78 8.80
N PRO A 63 -18.91 5.23 9.90
CA PRO A 63 -20.34 5.45 9.93
C PRO A 63 -20.86 6.44 8.88
N ARG A 64 -20.00 7.31 8.34
CA ARG A 64 -20.33 8.25 7.25
C ARG A 64 -20.51 7.54 5.91
N LEU A 65 -19.85 6.40 5.70
CA LEU A 65 -19.91 5.61 4.47
C LEU A 65 -20.95 4.50 4.51
N GLY A 66 -21.42 4.11 5.70
CA GLY A 66 -22.45 3.12 5.89
C GLY A 66 -22.02 1.97 6.79
N THR A 67 -22.25 0.74 6.35
CA THR A 67 -21.99 -0.48 7.14
C THR A 67 -21.41 -1.59 6.26
N TRP A 68 -20.98 -2.68 6.89
CA TRP A 68 -20.61 -3.92 6.19
C TRP A 68 -21.71 -4.50 5.30
N GLU A 69 -22.99 -4.18 5.55
CA GLU A 69 -24.08 -4.59 4.66
C GLU A 69 -23.94 -3.92 3.29
N GLY A 70 -23.52 -2.65 3.24
CA GLY A 70 -23.24 -1.95 1.98
C GLY A 70 -22.09 -2.57 1.19
N VAL A 71 -21.04 -3.03 1.87
CA VAL A 71 -19.94 -3.78 1.23
C VAL A 71 -20.46 -5.11 0.66
N ALA A 72 -21.28 -5.83 1.43
CA ALA A 72 -21.87 -7.10 0.99
C ALA A 72 -22.83 -6.94 -0.19
N GLU A 73 -23.58 -5.82 -0.26
CA GLU A 73 -24.44 -5.49 -1.41
C GLU A 73 -23.63 -5.27 -2.70
N ILE A 74 -22.47 -4.61 -2.63
CA ILE A 74 -21.54 -4.46 -3.75
C ILE A 74 -20.95 -5.84 -4.11
N GLY A 75 -20.48 -6.60 -3.11
CA GLY A 75 -19.89 -7.93 -3.29
C GLY A 75 -20.83 -8.99 -3.88
N ALA A 76 -22.15 -8.76 -3.83
CA ALA A 76 -23.13 -9.63 -4.49
C ALA A 76 -23.09 -9.55 -6.03
N GLN A 77 -22.51 -8.47 -6.59
CA GLN A 77 -22.49 -8.21 -8.04
C GLN A 77 -21.09 -8.00 -8.61
N PHE A 78 -20.14 -7.54 -7.79
CA PHE A 78 -18.79 -7.18 -8.20
C PHE A 78 -17.74 -7.95 -7.40
N VAL A 79 -16.58 -8.19 -7.99
CA VAL A 79 -15.39 -8.59 -7.23
C VAL A 79 -15.00 -7.42 -6.32
N VAL A 80 -14.96 -7.63 -5.01
CA VAL A 80 -14.52 -6.61 -4.05
C VAL A 80 -13.11 -6.89 -3.59
N MET A 81 -12.24 -5.90 -3.73
CA MET A 81 -10.93 -5.85 -3.09
C MET A 81 -10.96 -4.86 -1.93
N ALA A 82 -10.36 -5.24 -0.80
CA ALA A 82 -10.20 -4.39 0.37
C ALA A 82 -8.76 -4.47 0.90
N ASP A 83 -8.32 -3.39 1.53
CA ASP A 83 -7.01 -3.30 2.18
C ASP A 83 -7.02 -4.00 3.55
N LEU A 84 -6.07 -4.90 3.76
CA LEU A 84 -5.67 -5.36 5.08
C LEU A 84 -4.38 -4.63 5.45
N ILE A 85 -4.48 -3.62 6.31
CA ILE A 85 -3.32 -2.86 6.79
C ILE A 85 -2.65 -3.66 7.89
N VAL A 86 -1.71 -4.50 7.47
CA VAL A 86 -1.06 -5.49 8.33
C VAL A 86 0.03 -4.89 9.21
N ASN A 87 0.60 -3.76 8.80
CA ASN A 87 1.78 -3.20 9.44
C ASN A 87 1.46 -2.39 10.70
N HIS A 88 0.36 -1.64 10.70
CA HIS A 88 0.13 -0.59 11.68
C HIS A 88 -1.37 -0.31 11.92
N VAL A 89 -1.66 0.44 12.98
CA VAL A 89 -2.99 0.97 13.32
C VAL A 89 -2.87 2.42 13.80
N SER A 90 -3.99 3.13 13.91
CA SER A 90 -4.01 4.48 14.49
C SER A 90 -3.46 4.53 15.92
N SER A 91 -2.80 5.63 16.26
CA SER A 91 -2.51 6.06 17.63
C SER A 91 -3.79 6.25 18.46
N ASP A 92 -4.93 6.43 17.80
CA ASP A 92 -6.24 6.51 18.43
C ASP A 92 -6.95 5.15 18.57
N SER A 93 -6.33 4.06 18.14
CA SER A 93 -6.90 2.72 18.28
C SER A 93 -7.15 2.36 19.76
N PRO A 94 -8.28 1.68 20.08
CA PRO A 94 -8.59 1.28 21.45
C PRO A 94 -7.48 0.46 22.11
N GLN A 95 -6.80 -0.38 21.32
CA GLN A 95 -5.71 -1.23 21.75
C GLN A 95 -4.49 -0.40 22.17
N PHE A 96 -4.12 0.60 21.37
CA PHE A 96 -2.97 1.46 21.67
C PHE A 96 -3.28 2.35 22.87
N ARG A 97 -4.47 2.96 22.93
CA ARG A 97 -4.88 3.79 24.08
C ARG A 97 -4.92 3.00 25.39
N ASP A 98 -5.44 1.77 25.39
CA ASP A 98 -5.42 0.92 26.61
C ASP A 98 -3.99 0.56 27.01
N TRP A 99 -3.09 0.27 26.06
CA TRP A 99 -1.68 0.05 26.34
C TRP A 99 -0.98 1.32 26.84
N GLN A 100 -1.31 2.48 26.28
CA GLN A 100 -0.77 3.78 26.69
C GLN A 100 -1.15 4.11 28.14
N GLU A 101 -2.39 3.83 28.55
CA GLU A 101 -2.87 4.10 29.90
C GLU A 101 -2.34 3.09 30.94
N ARG A 102 -2.25 1.80 30.57
CA ARG A 102 -2.04 0.70 31.53
C ARG A 102 -0.67 0.02 31.42
N GLY A 103 0.11 0.32 30.39
CA GLY A 103 1.42 -0.25 30.14
C GLY A 103 1.38 -1.79 30.18
N ALA A 104 2.22 -2.38 31.03
CA ALA A 104 2.33 -3.84 31.17
C ALA A 104 1.05 -4.54 31.69
N GLU A 105 0.10 -3.80 32.28
CA GLU A 105 -1.17 -4.38 32.75
C GLU A 105 -2.24 -4.43 31.65
N SER A 106 -1.97 -3.86 30.47
CA SER A 106 -2.86 -3.93 29.31
C SER A 106 -2.90 -5.36 28.73
N PRO A 107 -4.08 -5.89 28.33
CA PRO A 107 -4.15 -7.11 27.52
C PRO A 107 -3.44 -6.99 26.16
N PHE A 108 -3.15 -5.76 25.70
CA PHE A 108 -2.43 -5.47 24.47
C PHE A 108 -0.94 -5.17 24.71
N ALA A 109 -0.44 -5.35 25.94
CA ALA A 109 0.97 -5.21 26.24
C ALA A 109 1.81 -6.13 25.33
N GLY A 110 2.69 -5.53 24.54
CA GLY A 110 3.53 -6.23 23.57
C GLY A 110 2.90 -6.43 22.19
N MET A 111 1.70 -5.92 21.93
CA MET A 111 1.11 -5.85 20.60
C MET A 111 1.80 -4.83 19.69
N PHE A 112 2.46 -3.81 20.27
CA PHE A 112 3.10 -2.71 19.54
C PHE A 112 4.61 -2.78 19.66
N LEU A 113 5.31 -2.38 18.60
CA LEU A 113 6.76 -2.38 18.55
C LEU A 113 7.33 -1.12 19.20
N THR A 114 8.40 -1.29 19.99
CA THR A 114 9.21 -0.20 20.52
C THR A 114 10.68 -0.43 20.18
N ARG A 115 11.49 0.63 20.14
CA ARG A 115 12.93 0.54 19.86
C ARG A 115 13.62 -0.47 20.78
N ASP A 116 13.35 -0.39 22.08
CA ASP A 116 13.95 -1.26 23.09
C ASP A 116 13.46 -2.71 22.99
N ARG A 117 12.22 -2.95 22.55
CA ARG A 117 11.73 -4.31 22.31
C ARG A 117 12.46 -4.97 21.14
N VAL A 118 12.71 -4.22 20.07
CA VAL A 118 13.38 -4.77 18.87
C VAL A 118 14.89 -4.89 19.12
N PHE A 119 15.54 -3.83 19.57
CA PHE A 119 17.01 -3.75 19.62
C PHE A 119 17.62 -3.87 21.03
N GLY A 120 16.80 -3.89 22.08
CA GLY A 120 17.28 -3.73 23.45
C GLY A 120 17.76 -2.30 23.75
N ASP A 121 18.46 -2.13 24.87
CA ASP A 121 18.97 -0.83 25.30
C ASP A 121 20.13 -0.33 24.41
N ASP A 122 20.91 -1.26 23.84
CA ASP A 122 22.21 -0.99 23.20
C ASP A 122 22.15 -0.93 21.65
N ALA A 123 21.04 -0.47 21.04
CA ALA A 123 20.99 -0.30 19.59
C ALA A 123 22.06 0.70 19.12
N SER A 124 22.98 0.24 18.25
CA SER A 124 24.02 1.11 17.68
C SER A 124 23.46 1.97 16.55
N GLU A 125 24.11 3.10 16.25
CA GLU A 125 23.74 3.94 15.09
C GLU A 125 23.77 3.14 13.79
N ALA A 126 24.74 2.22 13.66
CA ALA A 126 24.84 1.32 12.52
C ALA A 126 23.63 0.36 12.39
N ASP A 127 23.04 -0.09 13.49
CA ASP A 127 21.84 -0.93 13.45
C ASP A 127 20.63 -0.14 12.95
N LEU A 128 20.52 1.13 13.36
CA LEU A 128 19.41 2.00 12.97
C LEU A 128 19.54 2.47 11.51
N ASP A 129 20.76 2.65 11.02
CA ASP A 129 21.04 3.03 9.63
C ASP A 129 20.74 1.92 8.62
N LEU A 130 20.70 0.66 9.05
CA LEU A 130 20.31 -0.46 8.19
C LEU A 130 18.82 -0.43 7.85
N ILE A 131 17.96 0.15 8.70
CA ILE A 131 16.51 0.13 8.52
C ILE A 131 16.13 0.84 7.21
N TYR A 132 15.40 0.13 6.36
CA TYR A 132 14.82 0.71 5.15
C TYR A 132 13.68 1.66 5.52
N ARG A 133 13.63 2.83 4.90
CA ARG A 133 12.72 3.91 5.31
C ARG A 133 12.07 4.58 4.10
N PRO A 134 10.73 4.78 4.13
CA PRO A 134 10.03 5.54 3.09
C PRO A 134 10.26 7.06 3.24
N ARG A 135 10.47 7.52 4.50
CA ARG A 135 10.63 8.94 4.88
C ARG A 135 11.99 9.27 5.52
N PRO A 136 12.41 10.55 5.52
CA PRO A 136 13.56 11.01 6.32
C PRO A 136 13.37 10.79 7.83
N GLY A 137 14.47 10.59 8.55
CA GLY A 137 14.46 10.49 10.01
C GLY A 137 14.30 9.06 10.52
N GLN A 138 14.41 8.84 11.82
CA GLN A 138 14.27 7.50 12.40
C GLN A 138 12.78 7.10 12.47
N PRO A 139 12.45 5.80 12.35
CA PRO A 139 11.07 5.32 12.38
C PRO A 139 10.55 5.19 13.82
N PHE A 140 10.82 6.18 14.68
CA PHE A 140 10.41 6.17 16.08
C PHE A 140 9.79 7.48 16.51
N THR A 141 8.67 7.38 17.22
CA THR A 141 7.98 8.53 17.84
C THR A 141 7.92 8.32 19.36
N PRO A 142 8.27 9.35 20.17
CA PRO A 142 8.15 9.26 21.61
C PRO A 142 6.67 9.31 22.05
N TYR A 143 6.26 8.34 22.86
CA TYR A 143 4.95 8.30 23.52
C TYR A 143 5.11 8.06 25.02
N ASP A 144 4.22 8.65 25.83
CA ASP A 144 4.09 8.31 27.25
C ASP A 144 3.26 7.03 27.38
N ILE A 145 3.88 5.96 27.89
CA ILE A 145 3.25 4.67 28.15
C ILE A 145 3.27 4.45 29.67
N ALA A 146 2.10 4.57 30.30
CA ALA A 146 1.92 4.47 31.75
C ALA A 146 2.85 5.37 32.58
N GLY A 147 3.11 6.59 32.10
CA GLY A 147 4.00 7.56 32.77
C GLY A 147 5.49 7.40 32.45
N GLU A 148 5.85 6.52 31.52
CA GLU A 148 7.23 6.34 31.05
C GLU A 148 7.32 6.63 29.55
N GLU A 149 8.29 7.47 29.15
CA GLU A 149 8.55 7.74 27.74
C GLU A 149 9.12 6.48 27.04
N ARG A 150 8.49 6.07 25.94
CA ARG A 150 8.92 4.96 25.07
C ARG A 150 9.03 5.46 23.63
N LEU A 151 10.07 4.98 22.94
CA LEU A 151 10.22 5.19 21.50
C LEU A 151 9.44 4.11 20.76
N VAL A 152 8.21 4.44 20.36
CA VAL A 152 7.30 3.55 19.62
C VAL A 152 7.67 3.54 18.15
N TRP A 153 7.64 2.37 17.52
CA TRP A 153 7.93 2.23 16.09
C TRP A 153 6.79 2.81 15.25
N THR A 154 7.14 3.73 14.35
CA THR A 154 6.21 4.45 13.46
C THR A 154 6.86 4.59 12.08
N THR A 155 6.64 3.62 11.20
CA THR A 155 7.27 3.54 9.87
C THR A 155 6.83 4.70 8.96
N PHE A 156 5.53 5.02 8.97
CA PHE A 156 4.89 5.97 8.05
C PHE A 156 4.64 7.33 8.70
N THR A 157 3.45 7.65 9.18
CA THR A 157 3.21 8.86 10.01
C THR A 157 3.50 8.58 11.47
N ASN A 158 3.52 9.62 12.30
CA ASN A 158 3.67 9.46 13.74
C ASN A 158 2.42 8.84 14.38
N ASP A 159 1.27 8.94 13.71
CA ASP A 159 -0.01 8.40 14.17
C ASP A 159 -0.28 6.97 13.69
N GLN A 160 0.63 6.39 12.88
CA GLN A 160 0.57 5.00 12.44
C GLN A 160 1.53 4.16 13.29
N ILE A 161 0.97 3.46 14.27
CA ILE A 161 1.69 2.66 15.25
C ILE A 161 1.92 1.25 14.71
N ASP A 162 3.18 0.86 14.54
CA ASP A 162 3.53 -0.45 14.02
C ASP A 162 3.21 -1.58 15.02
N LEU A 163 2.57 -2.61 14.49
CA LEU A 163 2.19 -3.82 15.20
C LEU A 163 3.36 -4.83 15.25
N ASP A 164 3.45 -5.57 16.34
CA ASP A 164 4.32 -6.74 16.47
C ASP A 164 3.58 -7.98 15.96
N MET A 165 3.80 -8.34 14.69
CA MET A 165 3.16 -9.48 14.02
C MET A 165 3.53 -10.85 14.60
N GLU A 166 4.57 -10.93 15.43
CA GLU A 166 4.91 -12.15 16.17
C GLU A 166 4.08 -12.26 17.47
N HIS A 167 3.47 -11.17 17.91
CA HIS A 167 2.63 -11.16 19.11
C HIS A 167 1.22 -11.70 18.83
N PRO A 168 0.69 -12.61 19.68
CA PRO A 168 -0.63 -13.21 19.47
C PRO A 168 -1.79 -12.21 19.40
N ALA A 169 -1.70 -11.07 20.10
CA ALA A 169 -2.75 -10.05 20.07
C ALA A 169 -2.83 -9.37 18.70
N ALA A 170 -1.69 -9.04 18.09
CA ALA A 170 -1.65 -8.42 16.76
C ALA A 170 -2.12 -9.41 15.68
N TRP A 171 -1.67 -10.66 15.77
CA TRP A 171 -2.15 -11.71 14.87
C TRP A 171 -3.67 -11.92 14.99
N SER A 172 -4.19 -12.01 16.22
CA SER A 172 -5.63 -12.17 16.47
C SER A 172 -6.43 -11.00 15.93
N TYR A 173 -5.90 -9.77 16.01
CA TYR A 173 -6.51 -8.59 15.42
C TYR A 173 -6.71 -8.76 13.91
N LEU A 174 -5.66 -9.12 13.16
CA LEU A 174 -5.77 -9.34 11.71
C LEU A 174 -6.75 -10.49 11.36
N MET A 175 -6.81 -11.55 12.19
CA MET A 175 -7.78 -12.63 11.98
C MET A 175 -9.21 -12.15 12.09
N MET A 176 -9.52 -11.25 13.05
CA MET A 176 -10.85 -10.66 13.15
C MET A 176 -11.19 -9.83 11.90
N VAL A 177 -10.22 -9.09 11.35
CA VAL A 177 -10.42 -8.31 10.13
C VAL A 177 -10.71 -9.23 8.94
N LEU A 178 -9.92 -10.29 8.76
CA LEU A 178 -10.15 -11.28 7.72
C LEU A 178 -11.52 -11.99 7.87
N ASP A 179 -11.94 -12.31 9.10
CA ASP A 179 -13.27 -12.88 9.36
C ASP A 179 -14.39 -11.90 8.95
N ARG A 180 -14.21 -10.60 9.18
CA ARG A 180 -15.15 -9.56 8.73
C ARG A 180 -15.20 -9.47 7.21
N PHE A 181 -14.04 -9.44 6.55
CA PHE A 181 -13.95 -9.38 5.10
C PHE A 181 -14.67 -10.57 4.44
N ALA A 182 -14.41 -11.78 4.95
CA ALA A 182 -15.06 -12.99 4.49
C ALA A 182 -16.59 -12.95 4.69
N ALA A 183 -17.04 -12.48 5.86
CA ALA A 183 -18.48 -12.34 6.14
C ALA A 183 -19.17 -11.32 5.24
N ALA A 184 -18.45 -10.28 4.79
CA ALA A 184 -18.94 -9.26 3.88
C ALA A 184 -18.76 -9.60 2.39
N GLY A 185 -18.21 -10.77 2.05
CA GLY A 185 -18.05 -11.20 0.66
C GLY A 185 -16.91 -10.52 -0.10
N VAL A 186 -15.89 -10.01 0.60
CA VAL A 186 -14.63 -9.58 -0.01
C VAL A 186 -14.00 -10.78 -0.73
N ASN A 187 -13.41 -10.55 -1.91
CA ASN A 187 -12.85 -11.61 -2.75
C ASN A 187 -11.33 -11.55 -2.85
N LEU A 188 -10.75 -10.36 -2.72
CA LEU A 188 -9.32 -10.11 -2.85
C LEU A 188 -8.88 -9.19 -1.72
N VAL A 189 -7.76 -9.52 -1.08
CA VAL A 189 -7.19 -8.70 -0.01
C VAL A 189 -5.88 -8.10 -0.51
N ARG A 190 -5.78 -6.77 -0.49
CA ARG A 190 -4.50 -6.07 -0.68
C ARG A 190 -3.78 -6.02 0.66
N LEU A 191 -2.58 -6.60 0.75
CA LEU A 191 -1.73 -6.48 1.92
C LEU A 191 -0.94 -5.18 1.81
N ASP A 192 -1.44 -4.17 2.52
CA ASP A 192 -0.84 -2.84 2.57
C ASP A 192 0.44 -2.85 3.41
N ALA A 193 1.50 -2.21 2.90
CA ALA A 193 2.77 -2.04 3.59
C ALA A 193 3.40 -3.35 4.09
N VAL A 194 3.08 -4.48 3.46
CA VAL A 194 3.45 -5.82 3.95
C VAL A 194 4.96 -6.04 4.00
N GLY A 195 5.71 -5.36 3.12
CA GLY A 195 7.17 -5.38 3.12
C GLY A 195 7.80 -4.97 4.45
N TYR A 196 7.11 -4.12 5.22
CA TYR A 196 7.55 -3.57 6.49
C TYR A 196 7.09 -4.37 7.72
N ALA A 197 6.21 -5.37 7.55
CA ALA A 197 5.47 -5.97 8.68
C ALA A 197 6.37 -6.63 9.75
N ILE A 198 7.55 -7.14 9.37
CA ILE A 198 8.47 -7.85 10.26
C ILE A 198 9.74 -7.03 10.52
N LYS A 199 10.05 -6.82 11.80
CA LYS A 199 11.22 -6.05 12.26
C LYS A 199 12.25 -6.98 12.87
N LYS A 200 13.50 -6.89 12.41
CA LYS A 200 14.58 -7.76 12.88
C LYS A 200 15.89 -6.99 13.03
N PRO A 201 16.53 -7.02 14.21
CA PRO A 201 17.84 -6.40 14.42
C PRO A 201 18.90 -6.89 13.43
N GLY A 202 19.79 -5.98 13.01
CA GLY A 202 20.85 -6.28 12.05
C GLY A 202 20.37 -6.55 10.63
N SER A 203 19.17 -6.09 10.26
CA SER A 203 18.59 -6.22 8.93
C SER A 203 17.91 -4.93 8.49
N SER A 204 17.51 -4.86 7.22
CA SER A 204 16.73 -3.74 6.69
C SER A 204 15.33 -3.63 7.29
N SER A 205 14.80 -4.70 7.90
CA SER A 205 13.39 -4.81 8.30
C SER A 205 12.41 -4.51 7.15
N PHE A 206 12.86 -4.74 5.92
CA PHE A 206 12.05 -4.60 4.70
C PHE A 206 12.36 -5.77 3.77
N MET A 207 11.32 -6.52 3.41
CA MET A 207 11.41 -7.71 2.53
C MET A 207 12.52 -8.70 2.94
N ILE A 208 12.69 -8.91 4.24
CA ILE A 208 13.61 -9.91 4.79
C ILE A 208 12.99 -11.32 4.70
N PRO A 209 13.77 -12.42 4.78
CA PRO A 209 13.23 -13.78 4.69
C PRO A 209 12.02 -14.04 5.60
N GLU A 210 12.04 -13.52 6.83
CA GLU A 210 10.92 -13.64 7.76
C GLU A 210 9.65 -12.88 7.32
N THR A 211 9.79 -11.79 6.55
CA THR A 211 8.65 -11.10 5.92
C THR A 211 7.97 -12.01 4.90
N PHE A 212 8.73 -12.79 4.14
CA PHE A 212 8.15 -13.75 3.20
C PHE A 212 7.39 -14.88 3.92
N ASP A 213 7.93 -15.38 5.03
CA ASP A 213 7.23 -16.38 5.86
C ASP A 213 5.93 -15.82 6.44
N PHE A 214 5.93 -14.53 6.83
CA PHE A 214 4.72 -13.83 7.23
C PHE A 214 3.70 -13.72 6.08
N ILE A 215 4.14 -13.33 4.87
CA ILE A 215 3.28 -13.23 3.67
C ILE A 215 2.63 -14.58 3.36
N ASP A 216 3.38 -15.68 3.40
CA ASP A 216 2.85 -17.01 3.16
C ASP A 216 1.75 -17.35 4.19
N ARG A 217 2.01 -17.07 5.47
CA ARG A 217 1.10 -17.35 6.58
C ARG A 217 -0.20 -16.55 6.48
N ILE A 218 -0.12 -15.23 6.28
CA ILE A 218 -1.32 -14.38 6.15
C ILE A 218 -2.08 -14.68 4.84
N GLY A 219 -1.35 -15.04 3.79
CA GLY A 219 -1.92 -15.57 2.57
C GLY A 219 -2.76 -16.82 2.83
N GLU A 220 -2.22 -17.78 3.59
CA GLU A 220 -2.93 -19.04 3.87
C GLU A 220 -4.25 -18.77 4.62
N GLU A 221 -4.22 -17.90 5.63
CA GLU A 221 -5.41 -17.50 6.37
C GLU A 221 -6.47 -16.82 5.48
N SER A 222 -6.03 -16.01 4.52
CA SER A 222 -6.92 -15.34 3.57
C SER A 222 -7.59 -16.35 2.63
N ARG A 223 -6.81 -17.30 2.08
CA ARG A 223 -7.32 -18.36 1.20
C ARG A 223 -8.24 -19.34 1.92
N GLN A 224 -7.97 -19.68 3.18
CA GLN A 224 -8.86 -20.50 4.00
C GLN A 224 -10.26 -19.85 4.15
N ARG A 225 -10.34 -18.52 4.01
CA ARG A 225 -11.58 -17.74 4.03
C ARG A 225 -12.13 -17.44 2.63
N GLY A 226 -11.52 -17.99 1.57
CA GLY A 226 -11.97 -17.84 0.20
C GLY A 226 -11.56 -16.52 -0.47
N MET A 227 -10.54 -15.84 0.06
CA MET A 227 -10.00 -14.61 -0.50
C MET A 227 -8.61 -14.84 -1.11
N ASP A 228 -8.41 -14.34 -2.34
CA ASP A 228 -7.09 -14.26 -2.95
C ASP A 228 -6.29 -13.11 -2.31
N VAL A 229 -4.97 -13.13 -2.45
CA VAL A 229 -4.09 -12.08 -1.92
C VAL A 229 -3.33 -11.33 -3.01
N LEU A 230 -3.36 -10.00 -2.92
CA LEU A 230 -2.54 -9.07 -3.66
C LEU A 230 -1.54 -8.43 -2.71
N VAL A 231 -0.25 -8.47 -3.02
CA VAL A 231 0.78 -7.75 -2.24
C VAL A 231 1.13 -6.43 -2.89
N GLU A 232 1.25 -5.39 -2.08
CA GLU A 232 1.79 -4.09 -2.48
C GLU A 232 3.22 -3.95 -1.97
N ILE A 233 4.15 -3.76 -2.91
CA ILE A 233 5.59 -3.64 -2.65
C ILE A 233 6.18 -2.68 -3.67
N HIS A 234 6.54 -1.47 -3.24
CA HIS A 234 7.38 -0.56 -4.03
C HIS A 234 8.86 -0.83 -3.74
N SER A 235 9.59 -1.38 -4.71
CA SER A 235 11.01 -1.75 -4.58
C SER A 235 11.62 -2.09 -5.93
N HIS A 236 12.91 -2.45 -5.94
CA HIS A 236 13.55 -2.95 -7.16
C HIS A 236 12.77 -4.14 -7.75
N HIS A 237 12.43 -4.06 -9.04
CA HIS A 237 11.55 -4.99 -9.78
C HIS A 237 11.80 -6.50 -9.56
N ARG A 238 13.04 -6.90 -9.22
CA ARG A 238 13.39 -8.29 -8.90
C ARG A 238 12.64 -8.84 -7.68
N TYR A 239 12.39 -8.02 -6.65
CA TYR A 239 11.60 -8.46 -5.50
C TYR A 239 10.15 -8.71 -5.88
N GLN A 240 9.60 -7.90 -6.79
CA GLN A 240 8.26 -8.13 -7.34
C GLN A 240 8.18 -9.46 -8.12
N ILE A 241 9.23 -9.81 -8.86
CA ILE A 241 9.31 -11.10 -9.56
C ILE A 241 9.39 -12.26 -8.56
N GLU A 242 10.23 -12.14 -7.53
CA GLU A 242 10.41 -13.18 -6.52
C GLU A 242 9.14 -13.43 -5.71
N ILE A 243 8.49 -12.38 -5.23
CA ILE A 243 7.27 -12.52 -4.43
C ILE A 243 6.08 -13.02 -5.25
N ALA A 244 6.03 -12.72 -6.55
CA ALA A 244 4.98 -13.20 -7.44
C ALA A 244 4.91 -14.73 -7.53
N GLU A 245 5.98 -15.44 -7.19
CA GLU A 245 6.00 -16.91 -7.14
C GLU A 245 5.29 -17.48 -5.89
N ARG A 246 5.00 -16.65 -4.89
CA ARG A 246 4.48 -17.06 -3.57
C ARG A 246 3.05 -16.61 -3.29
N VAL A 247 2.56 -15.61 -4.00
CA VAL A 247 1.25 -15.00 -3.75
C VAL A 247 0.31 -15.11 -4.94
N ASP A 248 -0.98 -14.92 -4.71
CA ASP A 248 -1.99 -15.04 -5.75
C ASP A 248 -1.82 -13.94 -6.81
N ARG A 249 -1.53 -12.70 -6.38
CA ARG A 249 -1.36 -11.52 -7.24
C ARG A 249 -0.27 -10.57 -6.75
N VAL A 250 0.32 -9.85 -7.70
CA VAL A 250 1.23 -8.72 -7.48
C VAL A 250 0.78 -7.51 -8.28
N TYR A 251 1.14 -6.29 -7.88
CA TYR A 251 1.00 -5.14 -8.77
C TYR A 251 2.07 -5.14 -9.86
N ASP A 252 1.74 -4.61 -11.03
CA ASP A 252 2.74 -4.24 -12.04
C ASP A 252 3.09 -2.75 -11.89
N PHE A 253 3.90 -2.42 -10.88
CA PHE A 253 4.34 -1.04 -10.65
C PHE A 253 5.45 -0.56 -11.59
N ALA A 254 6.13 -1.46 -12.29
CA ALA A 254 7.09 -1.08 -13.32
C ALA A 254 6.39 -0.58 -14.59
N LEU A 255 5.18 -1.09 -14.90
CA LEU A 255 4.45 -0.70 -16.11
C LEU A 255 4.18 0.82 -16.22
N PRO A 256 3.61 1.53 -15.21
CA PRO A 256 3.34 2.96 -15.33
C PRO A 256 4.54 3.83 -15.74
N PRO A 257 5.68 3.82 -15.01
CA PRO A 257 6.83 4.63 -15.38
C PRO A 257 7.46 4.21 -16.71
N LEU A 258 7.40 2.93 -17.10
CA LEU A 258 7.89 2.47 -18.40
C LEU A 258 7.01 2.94 -19.57
N VAL A 259 5.69 2.99 -19.37
CA VAL A 259 4.76 3.56 -20.37
C VAL A 259 4.99 5.06 -20.51
N LEU A 260 5.16 5.80 -19.40
CA LEU A 260 5.50 7.23 -19.44
C LEU A 260 6.85 7.44 -20.13
N HIS A 261 7.87 6.66 -19.78
CA HIS A 261 9.17 6.71 -20.44
C HIS A 261 9.03 6.52 -21.95
N ALA A 262 8.35 5.46 -22.40
CA ALA A 262 8.18 5.17 -23.81
C ALA A 262 7.45 6.29 -24.58
N LEU A 263 6.46 6.92 -23.96
CA LEU A 263 5.69 8.02 -24.56
C LEU A 263 6.45 9.35 -24.55
N HIS A 264 7.28 9.62 -23.53
CA HIS A 264 8.08 10.84 -23.43
C HIS A 264 9.36 10.80 -24.28
N SER A 265 10.08 9.67 -24.25
CA SER A 265 11.38 9.50 -24.91
C SER A 265 11.26 8.98 -26.34
N GLY A 266 10.13 8.34 -26.68
CA GLY A 266 9.97 7.59 -27.92
C GLY A 266 10.71 6.25 -27.93
N ASP A 267 11.24 5.79 -26.79
CA ASP A 267 11.93 4.51 -26.65
C ASP A 267 11.10 3.48 -25.88
N ALA A 268 10.57 2.50 -26.60
CA ALA A 268 9.82 1.39 -26.02
C ALA A 268 10.71 0.20 -25.59
N GLY A 269 12.03 0.28 -25.75
CA GLY A 269 12.98 -0.80 -25.44
C GLY A 269 12.86 -1.32 -24.00
N PRO A 270 12.93 -0.44 -22.98
CA PRO A 270 12.77 -0.85 -21.58
C PRO A 270 11.42 -1.52 -21.29
N LEU A 271 10.32 -0.96 -21.83
CA LEU A 271 8.98 -1.55 -21.71
C LEU A 271 8.91 -2.94 -22.35
N GLN A 272 9.49 -3.13 -23.54
CA GLN A 272 9.53 -4.43 -24.20
C GLN A 272 10.30 -5.46 -23.40
N GLU A 273 11.39 -5.07 -22.73
CA GLU A 273 12.14 -5.98 -21.88
C GLU A 273 11.37 -6.36 -20.63
N TRP A 274 10.74 -5.39 -19.95
CA TRP A 274 9.85 -5.67 -18.83
C TRP A 274 8.75 -6.65 -19.22
N LEU A 275 8.05 -6.41 -20.33
CA LEU A 275 6.99 -7.30 -20.81
C LEU A 275 7.47 -8.73 -21.12
N ARG A 276 8.78 -8.99 -21.27
CA ARG A 276 9.31 -10.37 -21.39
C ARG A 276 9.46 -11.05 -20.04
N ILE A 277 9.90 -10.32 -19.01
CA ILE A 277 10.27 -10.87 -17.70
C ILE A 277 9.21 -10.68 -16.62
N ALA A 278 8.23 -9.80 -16.84
CA ALA A 278 7.19 -9.48 -15.88
C ALA A 278 6.40 -10.74 -15.45
N PRO A 279 6.03 -10.84 -14.17
CA PRO A 279 5.12 -11.89 -13.71
C PRO A 279 3.79 -11.85 -14.47
N ARG A 280 3.09 -13.00 -14.52
CA ARG A 280 1.81 -13.11 -15.25
C ARG A 280 0.59 -13.13 -14.36
N ASN A 281 0.79 -13.18 -13.05
CA ASN A 281 -0.22 -13.00 -12.03
C ASN A 281 -0.34 -11.53 -11.59
N CYS A 282 -0.02 -10.57 -12.46
CA CYS A 282 -0.10 -9.15 -12.15
C CYS A 282 -1.54 -8.61 -12.15
N VAL A 283 -1.76 -7.58 -11.32
CA VAL A 283 -2.79 -6.55 -11.45
C VAL A 283 -2.11 -5.34 -12.08
N THR A 284 -2.44 -5.01 -13.33
CA THR A 284 -1.81 -3.90 -14.05
C THR A 284 -2.47 -2.58 -13.68
N VAL A 285 -1.65 -1.54 -13.49
CA VAL A 285 -2.10 -0.17 -13.17
C VAL A 285 -1.36 0.84 -14.05
N LEU A 286 -1.92 2.05 -14.17
CA LEU A 286 -1.18 3.23 -14.64
C LEU A 286 -1.16 4.28 -13.53
N ASP A 287 -2.31 4.50 -12.92
CA ASP A 287 -2.53 5.32 -11.74
C ASP A 287 -2.98 4.44 -10.55
N THR A 288 -2.62 4.89 -9.36
CA THR A 288 -3.12 4.39 -8.08
C THR A 288 -3.59 5.57 -7.22
N HIS A 289 -3.78 5.35 -5.92
CA HIS A 289 -4.04 6.42 -4.96
C HIS A 289 -2.75 7.10 -4.47
N ASP A 290 -1.60 6.46 -4.68
CA ASP A 290 -0.26 6.96 -4.35
C ASP A 290 0.37 7.68 -5.56
N GLY A 291 1.63 8.09 -5.41
CA GLY A 291 2.39 8.66 -6.51
C GLY A 291 2.90 7.60 -7.50
N ILE A 292 3.40 8.07 -8.65
CA ILE A 292 4.00 7.22 -9.68
C ILE A 292 5.35 6.71 -9.18
N GLY A 293 5.47 5.40 -8.93
CA GLY A 293 6.65 4.74 -8.37
C GLY A 293 7.87 4.72 -9.27
N ILE A 294 8.76 5.70 -9.13
CA ILE A 294 10.01 5.76 -9.91
C ILE A 294 11.02 4.72 -9.42
N VAL A 295 10.99 4.39 -8.12
CA VAL A 295 11.83 3.35 -7.52
C VAL A 295 11.68 1.99 -8.21
N ASP A 296 10.51 1.69 -8.76
CA ASP A 296 10.18 0.38 -9.31
C ASP A 296 10.93 0.06 -10.61
N VAL A 297 11.45 1.09 -11.28
CA VAL A 297 12.26 0.97 -12.50
C VAL A 297 13.70 1.45 -12.33
N ALA A 298 14.01 2.09 -11.20
CA ALA A 298 15.30 2.68 -10.92
C ALA A 298 16.35 1.63 -10.52
N PRO A 299 17.65 1.95 -10.68
CA PRO A 299 18.73 1.16 -10.08
C PRO A 299 18.68 1.20 -8.55
N GLU A 300 19.10 0.11 -7.90
CA GLU A 300 19.21 0.02 -6.44
C GLU A 300 20.63 -0.41 -6.05
N GLY A 301 21.40 0.49 -5.43
CA GLY A 301 22.81 0.24 -5.12
C GLY A 301 23.62 -0.07 -6.38
N ASP A 302 24.24 -1.25 -6.42
CA ASP A 302 24.97 -1.75 -7.59
C ASP A 302 24.08 -2.54 -8.58
N ALA A 303 22.80 -2.76 -8.26
CA ALA A 303 21.88 -3.49 -9.12
C ALA A 303 21.30 -2.57 -10.21
N PRO A 304 21.39 -2.95 -11.50
CA PRO A 304 20.82 -2.15 -12.58
C PRO A 304 19.28 -2.22 -12.57
N GLY A 305 18.66 -1.06 -12.75
CA GLY A 305 17.21 -0.95 -12.94
C GLY A 305 16.76 -1.33 -14.36
N LEU A 306 15.46 -1.20 -14.61
CA LEU A 306 14.87 -1.29 -15.95
C LEU A 306 15.18 -0.02 -16.76
N LEU A 307 15.37 1.09 -16.08
CA LEU A 307 15.91 2.34 -16.60
C LEU A 307 17.27 2.64 -15.94
N SER A 308 18.18 3.26 -16.69
CA SER A 308 19.39 3.84 -16.12
C SER A 308 19.06 5.08 -15.28
N ALA A 309 19.97 5.48 -14.38
CA ALA A 309 19.79 6.69 -13.57
C ALA A 309 19.52 7.95 -14.43
N THR A 310 20.20 8.08 -15.56
CA THR A 310 19.97 9.19 -16.50
C THR A 310 18.57 9.16 -17.14
N GLU A 311 18.06 7.97 -17.46
CA GLU A 311 16.71 7.82 -18.03
C GLU A 311 15.63 8.06 -16.97
N VAL A 312 15.89 7.67 -15.73
CA VAL A 312 15.04 8.00 -14.58
C VAL A 312 14.97 9.51 -14.38
N ASP A 313 16.11 10.20 -14.31
CA ASP A 313 16.16 11.66 -14.17
C ASP A 313 15.42 12.36 -15.32
N ALA A 314 15.62 11.90 -16.55
CA ALA A 314 14.93 12.45 -17.72
C ALA A 314 13.41 12.20 -17.69
N LEU A 315 12.97 11.04 -17.21
CA LEU A 315 11.55 10.74 -17.01
C LEU A 315 10.92 11.68 -15.97
N VAL A 316 11.56 11.82 -14.81
CA VAL A 316 11.09 12.70 -13.72
C VAL A 316 10.97 14.14 -14.18
N GLU A 317 12.02 14.69 -14.80
CA GLU A 317 12.01 16.06 -15.32
C GLU A 317 10.98 16.21 -16.46
N GLY A 318 10.80 15.19 -17.30
CA GLY A 318 9.76 15.18 -18.33
C GLY A 318 8.34 15.25 -17.74
N ILE A 319 8.07 14.55 -16.64
CA ILE A 319 6.79 14.65 -15.92
C ILE A 319 6.62 16.05 -15.31
N HIS A 320 7.67 16.61 -14.71
CA HIS A 320 7.63 17.97 -14.18
C HIS A 320 7.32 19.00 -15.27
N ASP A 321 7.94 18.88 -16.45
CA ASP A 321 7.67 19.76 -17.58
C ASP A 321 6.24 19.57 -18.12
N ALA A 322 5.78 18.33 -18.28
CA ALA A 322 4.43 18.00 -18.76
C ALA A 322 3.32 18.53 -17.84
N THR A 323 3.59 18.57 -16.54
CA THR A 323 2.69 19.11 -15.51
C THR A 323 2.89 20.61 -15.26
N GLU A 324 3.72 21.28 -16.06
CA GLU A 324 4.08 22.70 -15.91
C GLU A 324 4.59 23.05 -14.50
N GLY A 325 5.32 22.13 -13.88
CA GLY A 325 5.91 22.26 -12.54
C GLY A 325 5.00 21.84 -11.38
N ARG A 326 3.70 21.57 -11.59
CA ARG A 326 2.76 21.20 -10.51
C ARG A 326 3.20 19.94 -9.76
N SER A 327 3.66 18.91 -10.47
CA SER A 327 4.16 17.69 -9.82
C SER A 327 5.41 17.93 -8.98
N ARG A 328 6.25 18.93 -9.33
CA ARG A 328 7.43 19.29 -8.52
C ARG A 328 7.04 19.91 -7.19
N GLU A 329 5.95 20.70 -7.18
CA GLU A 329 5.39 21.27 -5.95
C GLU A 329 4.72 20.21 -5.07
N ALA A 330 4.17 19.16 -5.69
CA ALA A 330 3.47 18.09 -5.00
C ALA A 330 4.37 16.94 -4.51
N THR A 331 5.63 16.86 -4.95
CA THR A 331 6.49 15.68 -4.75
C THR A 331 7.60 15.92 -3.72
N GLY A 332 7.96 14.86 -2.98
CA GLY A 332 9.12 14.85 -2.11
C GLY A 332 9.01 15.85 -0.96
N ALA A 333 10.10 16.53 -0.62
CA ALA A 333 10.14 17.48 0.51
C ALA A 333 9.31 18.76 0.29
N ALA A 334 8.79 18.99 -0.92
CA ALA A 334 7.91 20.12 -1.21
C ALA A 334 6.48 19.90 -0.67
N ALA A 335 6.10 18.66 -0.37
CA ALA A 335 4.82 18.27 0.19
C ALA A 335 5.00 17.34 1.40
N SER A 336 3.91 17.09 2.15
CA SER A 336 3.88 16.07 3.20
C SER A 336 3.82 14.69 2.55
N ASN A 337 4.94 14.22 1.98
CA ASN A 337 4.99 12.94 1.27
C ASN A 337 5.56 11.84 2.17
N LEU A 338 4.91 10.68 2.16
CA LEU A 338 5.41 9.47 2.82
C LEU A 338 6.58 8.86 2.04
N ASP A 339 6.55 8.95 0.70
CA ASP A 339 7.55 8.35 -0.18
C ASP A 339 8.34 9.39 -0.99
N LEU A 340 9.64 9.50 -0.74
CA LEU A 340 10.52 10.38 -1.52
C LEU A 340 10.77 9.92 -2.96
N TYR A 341 10.35 8.69 -3.30
CA TYR A 341 10.69 8.01 -4.55
C TYR A 341 9.52 7.84 -5.52
N GLN A 342 8.40 8.50 -5.23
CA GLN A 342 7.23 8.56 -6.11
C GLN A 342 7.02 9.99 -6.63
N ILE A 343 6.45 10.14 -7.83
CA ILE A 343 6.05 11.45 -8.37
C ILE A 343 4.55 11.63 -8.20
N ASN A 344 4.16 12.68 -7.47
CA ASN A 344 2.76 13.04 -7.27
C ASN A 344 2.22 13.81 -8.47
N SER A 345 1.50 13.09 -9.33
CA SER A 345 0.78 13.63 -10.48
C SER A 345 -0.36 12.68 -10.82
N THR A 346 -1.45 13.20 -11.37
CA THR A 346 -2.36 12.33 -12.13
C THR A 346 -1.61 11.76 -13.34
N PHE A 347 -1.88 10.52 -13.73
CA PHE A 347 -1.23 9.92 -14.89
C PHE A 347 -1.58 10.66 -16.20
N PHE A 348 -2.76 11.25 -16.27
CA PHE A 348 -3.19 12.09 -17.39
C PHE A 348 -2.35 13.37 -17.51
N GLU A 349 -2.13 14.09 -16.41
CA GLU A 349 -1.27 15.28 -16.43
C GLU A 349 0.21 14.93 -16.60
N ALA A 350 0.66 13.76 -16.12
CA ALA A 350 2.01 13.28 -16.36
C ALA A 350 2.31 13.11 -17.86
N LEU A 351 1.27 12.86 -18.68
CA LEU A 351 1.31 12.83 -20.15
C LEU A 351 1.03 14.19 -20.81
N GLY A 352 1.01 15.28 -20.05
CA GLY A 352 0.73 16.62 -20.57
C GLY A 352 -0.75 16.84 -20.93
N SER A 353 -1.66 16.08 -20.32
CA SER A 353 -3.11 16.12 -20.61
C SER A 353 -3.44 15.80 -22.08
N ASP A 354 -2.65 14.94 -22.72
CA ASP A 354 -2.87 14.47 -24.09
C ASP A 354 -3.79 13.25 -24.11
N ASP A 355 -5.01 13.43 -24.61
CA ASP A 355 -6.03 12.38 -24.75
C ASP A 355 -5.54 11.18 -25.58
N THR A 356 -4.75 11.43 -26.64
CA THR A 356 -4.24 10.38 -27.52
C THR A 356 -3.16 9.58 -26.82
N ALA A 357 -2.25 10.25 -26.13
CA ALA A 357 -1.21 9.59 -25.34
C ALA A 357 -1.82 8.77 -24.19
N HIS A 358 -2.81 9.32 -23.49
CA HIS A 358 -3.49 8.64 -22.40
C HIS A 358 -4.28 7.42 -22.88
N PHE A 359 -5.00 7.55 -24.01
CA PHE A 359 -5.69 6.42 -24.62
C PHE A 359 -4.71 5.32 -25.06
N LEU A 360 -3.58 5.69 -25.66
CA LEU A 360 -2.53 4.73 -26.04
C LEU A 360 -1.93 4.04 -24.81
N ALA A 361 -1.67 4.77 -23.73
CA ALA A 361 -1.20 4.19 -22.47
C ALA A 361 -2.19 3.15 -21.91
N ARG A 362 -3.49 3.45 -21.92
CA ARG A 362 -4.53 2.49 -21.52
C ARG A 362 -4.60 1.30 -22.47
N LEU A 363 -4.40 1.47 -23.77
CA LEU A 363 -4.33 0.34 -24.71
C LEU A 363 -3.12 -0.58 -24.46
N ILE A 364 -1.99 -0.01 -24.01
CA ILE A 364 -0.80 -0.79 -23.64
C ILE A 364 -1.02 -1.58 -22.35
N GLN A 365 -1.86 -1.06 -21.43
CA GLN A 365 -2.14 -1.69 -20.13
C GLN A 365 -2.91 -3.02 -20.22
N VAL A 366 -3.71 -3.23 -21.29
CA VAL A 366 -4.68 -4.35 -21.43
C VAL A 366 -4.07 -5.62 -22.02
#